data_AF-A0A2M7ICG5-F1
#
_entry.id   AF-A0A2M7ICG5-F1
#
_cell.length_a   1.000
_cell.length_b   1.000
_cell.length_c   1.000
_cell.angle_alpha   90.00
_cell.angle_beta   90.00
_cell.angle_gamma   90.00
#
_symmetry.space_group_name_H-M   'P 1'
#
loop_
_entity.id
_entity.type
_entity.pdbx_description
1 polymer ?
#
loop_
_entity_poly.entity_id
_entity_poly.type
_entity_poly.pdbx_seq_one_letter_code
_entity_poly.pdbx_strand_id
1 'polypeptide(L)'
;MNYLAQSLNISNEGGTPTQIQGPLDDSVSTLGGIITKALGFIIPMAGIILLFVLISGGYDYMMSQGNPEKIKAGQGKITAGIIGFALLIASFLIIRLIAFVFGLGGGIF
;
A
#
# COMPACT_ATOMS: atom_id res chain seq x y z
N MET A 1 22.20 -16.57 -3.41
CA MET A 1 23.46 -15.96 -2.93
C MET A 1 23.10 -14.57 -2.43
N ASN A 2 23.14 -14.36 -1.11
CA ASN A 2 22.90 -13.04 -0.51
C ASN A 2 24.21 -12.25 -0.61
N TYR A 3 24.25 -11.27 -1.50
CA TYR A 3 25.47 -10.50 -1.81
C TYR A 3 25.76 -9.37 -0.82
N LEU A 4 24.90 -9.18 0.18
CA LEU A 4 25.08 -8.23 1.28
C LEU A 4 24.84 -9.01 2.58
N ALA A 5 25.92 -9.30 3.32
CA ALA A 5 25.83 -10.04 4.59
C ALA A 5 25.14 -9.15 5.63
N GLN A 6 23.84 -9.39 5.85
CA GLN A 6 23.01 -8.61 6.79
C GLN A 6 23.11 -9.10 8.25
N SER A 7 23.70 -10.26 8.47
CA SER A 7 23.96 -10.79 9.81
C SER A 7 25.35 -11.41 9.84
N LEU A 8 26.22 -10.90 10.72
CA LEU A 8 27.46 -11.58 11.06
C LEU A 8 27.17 -12.52 12.23
N ASN A 9 27.20 -13.83 11.95
CA ASN A 9 27.07 -14.88 12.95
C ASN A 9 28.44 -15.15 13.56
N ILE A 10 28.69 -14.61 14.76
CA ILE A 10 29.91 -14.93 15.50
C ILE A 10 29.62 -16.15 16.37
N SER A 11 30.10 -17.31 15.93
CA SER A 11 30.07 -18.53 16.75
C SER A 11 31.17 -18.45 17.80
N ASN A 12 30.81 -18.30 19.07
CA ASN A 12 31.70 -18.53 20.20
C ASN A 12 31.49 -19.97 20.69
N GLU A 13 32.55 -20.78 20.81
CA GLU A 13 32.51 -22.22 21.13
C GLU A 13 32.11 -22.55 22.59
N GLY A 14 31.10 -21.86 23.15
CA GLY A 14 30.60 -22.12 24.50
C GLY A 14 29.46 -21.22 24.97
N GLY A 15 28.83 -20.45 24.09
CA GLY A 15 27.72 -19.55 24.44
C GLY A 15 26.75 -19.32 23.28
N THR A 16 25.55 -18.80 23.57
CA THR A 16 24.51 -18.54 22.56
C THR A 16 25.04 -17.67 21.42
N PRO A 17 24.85 -18.05 20.14
CA PRO A 17 25.37 -17.31 19.00
C PRO A 17 24.81 -15.89 19.00
N THR A 18 25.68 -14.87 19.04
CA THR A 18 25.28 -13.47 18.94
C THR A 18 25.24 -13.08 17.47
N GLN A 19 24.04 -12.94 16.92
CA GLN A 19 23.83 -12.47 15.56
C GLN A 19 23.80 -10.94 15.57
N ILE A 20 24.82 -10.30 14.98
CA ILE A 20 24.81 -8.86 14.77
C ILE A 20 24.08 -8.61 13.45
N GLN A 21 22.78 -8.34 13.55
CA GLN A 21 21.93 -7.95 12.43
C GLN A 21 22.16 -6.47 12.11
N GLY A 22 22.56 -6.16 10.87
CA GLY A 22 22.71 -4.79 10.40
C GLY A 22 21.36 -4.04 10.37
N PRO A 23 21.38 -2.70 10.39
CA PRO A 23 20.16 -1.86 10.45
C PRO A 23 19.33 -1.83 9.15
N LEU A 24 19.75 -2.55 8.11
CA LEU A 24 19.02 -2.69 6.85
C LEU A 24 18.08 -3.90 6.98
N ASP A 25 16.84 -3.74 6.51
CA ASP A 25 15.77 -4.74 6.58
C ASP A 25 15.90 -5.77 5.45
N ASP A 26 15.80 -7.07 5.73
CA ASP A 26 16.05 -8.15 4.74
C ASP A 26 15.10 -8.06 3.52
N SER A 27 13.97 -7.37 3.70
CA SER A 27 13.01 -7.07 2.64
C SER A 27 13.56 -6.16 1.53
N VAL A 28 14.64 -5.40 1.71
CA VAL A 28 15.25 -4.61 0.61
C VAL A 28 16.23 -5.39 -0.26
N SER A 29 16.57 -6.62 0.12
CA SER A 29 17.48 -7.49 -0.65
C SER A 29 16.81 -8.11 -1.90
N THR A 30 15.47 -8.07 -1.97
CA THR A 30 14.68 -8.67 -3.06
C THR A 30 13.69 -7.65 -3.64
N LEU A 31 13.49 -7.67 -4.96
CA LEU A 31 12.51 -6.81 -5.65
C LEU A 31 11.11 -6.89 -5.03
N GLY A 32 10.68 -8.10 -4.65
CA GLY A 32 9.40 -8.33 -3.98
C GLY A 32 9.28 -7.58 -2.65
N GLY A 33 10.31 -7.59 -1.80
CA GLY A 33 10.23 -6.92 -0.51
C GLY A 33 10.30 -5.39 -0.60
N ILE A 34 10.97 -4.84 -1.62
CA ILE A 34 10.90 -3.40 -1.95
C ILE A 34 9.45 -3.02 -2.30
N ILE A 35 8.79 -3.82 -3.13
CA ILE A 35 7.40 -3.61 -3.53
C ILE A 35 6.47 -3.71 -2.32
N THR A 36 6.62 -4.74 -1.47
CA THR A 36 5.81 -4.89 -0.25
C THR A 36 5.97 -3.70 0.68
N LYS A 37 7.20 -3.21 0.90
CA LYS A 37 7.45 -2.04 1.76
C LYS A 37 6.88 -0.75 1.16
N ALA A 38 6.99 -0.58 -0.15
CA ALA A 38 6.38 0.55 -0.85
C ALA A 38 4.83 0.49 -0.78
N LEU A 39 4.23 -0.68 -0.99
CA LEU A 39 2.78 -0.87 -0.87
C LEU A 39 2.28 -0.62 0.55
N GLY A 40 3.01 -1.08 1.57
CA GLY A 40 2.69 -0.80 2.97
C GLY A 40 2.66 0.70 3.30
N PHE A 41 3.41 1.52 2.56
CA PHE A 41 3.39 2.98 2.70
C PHE A 41 2.34 3.66 1.79
N ILE A 42 2.21 3.20 0.55
CA ILE A 42 1.34 3.85 -0.46
C ILE A 42 -0.14 3.57 -0.20
N ILE A 43 -0.51 2.36 0.24
CA ILE A 43 -1.91 2.00 0.50
C ILE A 43 -2.58 2.93 1.54
N PRO A 44 -2.01 3.14 2.75
CA PRO A 44 -2.63 4.08 3.70
C PRO A 44 -2.62 5.52 3.17
N MET A 45 -1.57 5.92 2.45
CA MET A 45 -1.49 7.24 1.82
C MET A 45 -2.60 7.46 0.78
N ALA A 46 -2.89 6.44 -0.04
CA ALA A 46 -3.96 6.46 -1.03
C ALA A 46 -5.34 6.61 -0.35
N GLY A 47 -5.57 5.96 0.79
CA GLY A 47 -6.78 6.13 1.59
C GLY A 47 -6.99 7.57 2.08
N ILE A 48 -5.92 8.24 2.53
CA ILE A 48 -5.98 9.65 2.94
C ILE A 48 -6.30 10.54 1.74
N ILE A 49 -5.61 10.35 0.61
CA ILE A 49 -5.85 11.13 -0.62
C ILE A 49 -7.31 10.97 -1.08
N LEU A 50 -7.82 9.75 -1.04
CA LEU A 50 -9.20 9.44 -1.39
C LEU A 50 -10.20 10.23 -0.54
N LEU A 51 -9.95 10.32 0.77
CA LEU A 51 -10.77 11.13 1.69
C LEU A 51 -10.79 12.61 1.26
N PHE A 52 -9.63 13.19 0.92
CA PHE A 52 -9.54 14.58 0.46
C PHE A 52 -10.28 14.82 -0.86
N VAL A 53 -10.20 13.91 -1.81
CA VAL A 53 -10.94 13.98 -3.07
C VAL A 53 -12.45 13.94 -2.82
N LEU A 54 -12.90 13.09 -1.91
CA LEU A 54 -14.32 12.97 -1.58
C LEU A 54 -14.84 14.23 -0.86
N ILE A 55 -14.08 14.77 0.09
CA ILE A 55 -14.43 16.01 0.81
C ILE A 55 -14.48 17.19 -0.16
N SER A 56 -13.47 17.35 -1.02
CA SER A 56 -13.43 18.46 -1.98
C SER A 56 -14.52 18.36 -3.05
N GLY A 57 -14.82 17.15 -3.54
CA GLY A 57 -15.93 16.91 -4.46
C GLY A 57 -17.30 17.18 -3.81
N GLY A 58 -17.48 16.74 -2.57
CA GLY A 58 -18.68 17.01 -1.77
C GLY A 58 -18.88 18.50 -1.48
N TYR A 59 -17.79 19.19 -1.11
CA TYR A 59 -17.80 20.64 -0.87
C TYR A 59 -18.20 21.41 -2.13
N ASP A 60 -17.60 21.10 -3.28
CA ASP A 60 -17.95 21.74 -4.54
C ASP A 60 -19.41 21.49 -4.91
N TYR A 61 -19.91 20.27 -4.71
CA TYR A 61 -21.31 19.93 -4.96
C TYR A 61 -22.26 20.73 -4.06
N MET A 62 -21.97 20.84 -2.76
CA MET A 62 -22.81 21.60 -1.81
C MET A 62 -22.76 23.12 -2.06
N MET A 63 -21.58 23.67 -2.40
CA MET A 63 -21.38 25.11 -2.62
C MET A 63 -21.81 25.58 -4.02
N SER A 64 -22.35 24.67 -4.86
CA SER A 64 -22.70 24.99 -6.24
C SER A 64 -23.87 25.96 -6.39
N GLN A 65 -24.69 26.19 -5.35
CA GLN A 65 -25.77 27.20 -5.30
C GLN A 65 -26.70 27.23 -6.55
N GLY A 66 -26.86 26.11 -7.25
CA GLY A 66 -27.68 26.03 -8.48
C GLY A 66 -26.95 26.34 -9.79
N ASN A 67 -25.64 26.65 -9.77
CA ASN A 67 -24.85 26.75 -11.00
C ASN A 67 -24.61 25.34 -11.58
N PRO A 68 -25.14 25.02 -12.79
CA PRO A 68 -25.05 23.69 -13.38
C PRO A 68 -23.61 23.23 -13.66
N GLU A 69 -22.69 24.17 -13.90
CA GLU A 69 -21.29 23.86 -14.19
C GLU A 69 -20.56 23.35 -12.95
N LYS A 70 -20.79 24.00 -11.80
CA LYS A 70 -20.21 23.58 -10.52
C LYS A 70 -20.82 22.28 -10.01
N ILE A 71 -22.12 22.08 -10.21
CA ILE A 71 -22.80 20.81 -9.87
C ILE A 71 -22.16 19.66 -10.64
N LYS A 72 -21.97 19.84 -11.96
CA LYS A 72 -21.36 18.81 -12.81
C LYS A 72 -19.90 18.53 -12.44
N ALA A 73 -19.14 19.57 -12.09
CA ALA A 73 -17.77 19.42 -11.61
C ALA A 73 -17.69 18.67 -10.28
N GLY A 74 -18.54 19.02 -9.31
CA GLY A 74 -18.63 18.33 -8.01
C GLY A 74 -19.03 16.86 -8.15
N GLN A 75 -20.05 16.58 -8.96
CA GLN A 75 -20.45 15.20 -9.28
C GLN A 75 -19.31 14.42 -9.94
N GLY A 76 -18.60 15.02 -10.91
CA GLY A 76 -17.45 14.38 -11.55
C GLY A 76 -16.35 13.98 -10.55
N LYS A 77 -16.04 14.86 -9.60
CA LYS A 77 -15.07 14.57 -8.52
C LYS A 77 -15.54 13.45 -7.60
N ILE A 78 -16.81 13.46 -7.20
CA ILE A 78 -17.40 12.41 -6.36
C ILE A 78 -17.37 11.06 -7.08
N THR A 79 -17.81 11.01 -8.33
CA THR A 79 -17.81 9.78 -9.14
C THR A 79 -16.39 9.25 -9.34
N ALA A 80 -15.42 10.12 -9.63
CA ALA A 80 -14.02 9.72 -9.74
C ALA A 80 -13.47 9.15 -8.42
N GLY A 81 -13.82 9.77 -7.28
CA GLY A 81 -13.47 9.27 -5.95
C GLY A 81 -14.07 7.88 -5.66
N ILE A 82 -15.34 7.68 -5.99
CA ILE A 82 -16.02 6.37 -5.83
C ILE A 82 -15.37 5.30 -6.71
N ILE A 83 -15.05 5.62 -7.97
CA ILE A 83 -14.38 4.69 -8.89
C ILE A 83 -12.98 4.34 -8.36
N GLY A 84 -12.21 5.32 -7.89
CA GLY A 84 -10.91 5.11 -7.28
C GLY A 84 -10.99 4.19 -6.05
N PHE A 85 -12.01 4.40 -5.20
CA PHE A 85 -12.24 3.55 -4.02
C PHE A 85 -12.58 2.11 -4.42
N ALA A 86 -13.49 1.95 -5.38
CA ALA A 86 -13.86 0.64 -5.90
C ALA A 86 -12.66 -0.10 -6.49
N LEU A 87 -11.78 0.61 -7.21
CA LEU A 87 -10.54 0.03 -7.76
C LEU A 87 -9.57 -0.43 -6.67
N LEU A 88 -9.41 0.32 -5.58
CA LEU A 88 -8.57 -0.11 -4.46
C LEU A 88 -9.08 -1.42 -3.83
N ILE A 89 -10.39 -1.50 -3.59
CA ILE A 89 -11.02 -2.72 -3.06
C ILE A 89 -10.88 -3.89 -4.04
N ALA A 90 -11.17 -3.65 -5.32
CA ALA A 90 -11.07 -4.67 -6.37
C ALA A 90 -9.64 -5.18 -6.51
N SER A 91 -8.64 -4.29 -6.49
CA SER A 91 -7.22 -4.65 -6.54
C SER A 91 -6.86 -5.60 -5.39
N PHE A 92 -7.24 -5.25 -4.16
CA PHE A 92 -6.99 -6.08 -2.99
C PHE A 92 -7.65 -7.47 -3.11
N LEU A 93 -8.91 -7.52 -3.56
CA LEU A 93 -9.64 -8.77 -3.77
C LEU A 93 -8.98 -9.66 -4.83
N ILE A 94 -8.56 -9.08 -5.96
CA ILE A 94 -7.90 -9.80 -7.05
C ILE A 94 -6.57 -10.40 -6.57
N ILE A 95 -5.74 -9.61 -5.89
CA ILE A 95 -4.45 -10.08 -5.36
C ILE A 95 -4.67 -11.22 -4.37
N ARG A 96 -5.66 -11.09 -3.47
CA ARG A 96 -6.00 -12.12 -2.50
C ARG A 96 -6.53 -13.39 -3.15
N LEU A 97 -7.32 -13.26 -4.22
CA LEU A 97 -7.84 -14.40 -4.98
C LEU A 97 -6.69 -15.13 -5.69
N ILE A 98 -5.78 -14.41 -6.33
CA ILE A 98 -4.59 -14.98 -6.96
C ILE A 98 -3.72 -15.69 -5.89
N ALA A 99 -3.43 -15.02 -4.78
CA ALA A 99 -2.65 -15.62 -3.69
C ALA A 99 -3.29 -16.93 -3.18
N PHE A 100 -4.62 -16.96 -3.04
CA PHE A 100 -5.36 -18.15 -2.64
C PHE A 100 -5.27 -19.28 -3.68
N VAL A 101 -5.46 -18.98 -4.97
CA VAL A 101 -5.42 -19.97 -6.06
C VAL A 101 -4.02 -20.57 -6.22
N PHE A 102 -2.98 -19.75 -6.09
CA PHE A 102 -1.59 -20.20 -6.21
C PHE A 102 -1.02 -20.84 -4.93
N GLY A 103 -1.84 -20.98 -3.86
CA GLY A 103 -1.38 -21.55 -2.58
C GLY A 103 -0.34 -20.71 -1.85
N LEU A 104 -0.10 -19.48 -2.32
CA LEU A 104 0.74 -18.48 -1.67
C LEU A 104 -0.09 -17.87 -0.54
N GLY A 105 -0.20 -18.58 0.58
CA GLY A 105 -1.01 -18.17 1.72
C GLY A 105 -0.64 -16.76 2.20
N GLY A 106 -1.41 -15.76 1.79
CA GLY A 106 -1.56 -14.42 2.40
C GLY A 106 -0.31 -13.54 2.59
N GLY A 107 0.90 -14.00 2.31
CA GLY A 107 2.14 -13.41 2.85
C GLY A 107 2.78 -12.25 2.08
N ILE A 108 2.06 -11.60 1.17
CA ILE A 108 2.50 -10.35 0.52
C ILE A 108 1.90 -9.10 1.20
N PHE A 109 1.23 -9.30 2.34
CA PHE A 109 0.80 -8.26 3.27
C PHE A 109 1.12 -8.69 4.71
#